data_AF-A0A4U9W2Y8-F1
#
_entry.id   AF-A0A4U9W2Y8-F1
#
_cell.length_a   1.000
_cell.length_b   1.000
_cell.length_c   1.000
_cell.angle_alpha   90.00
_cell.angle_beta   90.00
_cell.angle_gamma   90.00
#
_symmetry.space_group_name_H-M   'P 1'
#
loop_
_entity.id
_entity.type
_entity.pdbx_description
1 polymer ?
#
loop_
_entity_poly.entity_id
_entity_poly.type
_entity_poly.pdbx_seq_one_letter_code
_entity_poly.pdbx_strand_id
1 'polypeptide(L)'
;MLVETFMARDDNPSFDELVALALETGREGVKALKKPVEESVKPVAPQSAPAPKAAAPQAPLGPNDHMKICLARIDDRLIHGQVATRWTKETNVSRIIVVSDEVAADHVRKTLLTQVAPPGVTAHVVDVAKAIRVWNNPKYAGERVMLLFTNPTDVWRLVGEGVNITSVNIGGMAFRQGKTQVNNAVSSMRKTSRRLRS
;
A
#
# COMPACT_ATOMS: atom_id res chain seq x y z
N MET A 1 -23.55 -1.31 4.04
CA MET A 1 -24.23 -0.17 4.71
C MET A 1 -24.13 1.20 4.01
N LEU A 2 -23.57 1.31 2.80
CA LEU A 2 -23.79 2.52 1.95
C LEU A 2 -23.82 2.22 0.44
N VAL A 3 -23.55 0.97 0.05
CA VAL A 3 -23.48 0.55 -1.36
C VAL A 3 -24.83 -0.02 -1.83
N GLU A 4 -25.55 -0.76 -0.98
CA GLU A 4 -26.88 -1.31 -1.32
C GLU A 4 -27.97 -0.25 -1.38
N THR A 5 -27.87 0.80 -0.55
CA THR A 5 -28.76 1.97 -0.60
C THR A 5 -28.59 2.79 -1.89
N PHE A 6 -27.46 2.67 -2.57
CA PHE A 6 -27.21 3.32 -3.86
C PHE A 6 -27.72 2.51 -5.05
N MET A 7 -27.82 1.18 -4.93
CA MET A 7 -28.33 0.32 -6.01
C MET A 7 -29.87 0.22 -6.05
N ALA A 8 -30.54 0.54 -4.94
CA ALA A 8 -32.01 0.66 -4.92
C ALA A 8 -32.54 2.01 -5.44
N ARG A 9 -31.65 2.94 -5.84
CA ARG A 9 -32.05 4.26 -6.34
C ARG A 9 -32.50 4.25 -7.81
N ASP A 10 -32.21 3.20 -8.56
CA ASP A 10 -32.53 3.12 -9.98
C ASP A 10 -33.94 2.55 -10.29
N ASP A 11 -34.68 2.05 -9.29
CA ASP A 11 -36.05 1.48 -9.47
C ASP A 11 -37.18 2.34 -8.87
N ASN A 12 -36.89 3.58 -8.45
CA ASN A 12 -37.85 4.54 -7.89
C ASN A 12 -38.87 3.96 -6.88
N PRO A 13 -38.43 3.29 -5.79
CA PRO A 13 -39.33 2.84 -4.72
C PRO A 13 -39.88 4.01 -3.93
N SER A 14 -41.11 3.85 -3.41
CA SER A 14 -41.76 4.88 -2.60
C SER A 14 -41.02 5.10 -1.28
N PHE A 15 -41.11 6.31 -0.72
CA PHE A 15 -40.44 6.66 0.54
C PHE A 15 -40.78 5.69 1.68
N ASP A 16 -42.00 5.16 1.69
CA ASP A 16 -42.47 4.23 2.71
C ASP A 16 -41.78 2.85 2.62
N GLU A 17 -41.41 2.40 1.41
CA GLU A 17 -40.68 1.14 1.21
C GLU A 17 -39.22 1.25 1.66
N LEU A 18 -38.58 2.40 1.45
CA LEU A 18 -37.24 2.67 1.94
C LEU A 18 -37.20 2.73 3.48
N VAL A 19 -38.24 3.30 4.10
CA VAL A 19 -38.39 3.34 5.55
C VAL A 19 -38.61 1.94 6.12
N ALA A 20 -39.43 1.10 5.46
CA ALA A 20 -39.66 -0.28 5.88
C ALA A 20 -38.36 -1.12 5.83
N LEU A 21 -37.58 -1.01 4.75
CA LEU A 21 -36.32 -1.74 4.57
C LEU A 21 -35.26 -1.30 5.58
N ALA A 22 -35.18 -0.01 5.89
CA ALA A 22 -34.28 0.52 6.92
C ALA A 22 -34.65 0.04 8.33
N LEU A 23 -35.95 -0.12 8.62
CA LEU A 23 -36.42 -0.61 9.91
C LEU A 23 -36.19 -2.12 10.08
N GLU A 24 -36.31 -2.91 9.02
CA GLU A 24 -36.05 -4.36 9.04
C GLU A 24 -34.56 -4.64 9.28
N THR A 25 -33.69 -4.03 8.47
CA THR A 25 -32.23 -4.16 8.61
C THR A 25 -31.72 -3.63 9.95
N GLY A 26 -32.32 -2.54 10.46
CA GLY A 26 -32.03 -2.01 11.80
C GLY A 26 -32.41 -2.99 12.93
N ARG A 27 -33.52 -3.71 12.81
CA ARG A 27 -33.96 -4.70 13.81
C ARG A 27 -33.07 -5.93 13.86
N GLU A 28 -32.57 -6.40 12.71
CA GLU A 28 -31.62 -7.52 12.65
C GLU A 28 -30.28 -7.16 13.30
N GLY A 29 -29.76 -5.96 13.03
CA GLY A 29 -28.53 -5.47 13.65
C GLY A 29 -28.61 -5.36 15.17
N VAL A 30 -29.76 -4.93 15.71
CA VAL A 30 -29.98 -4.83 17.17
C VAL A 30 -30.19 -6.19 17.83
N LYS A 31 -30.74 -7.19 17.11
CA LYS A 31 -30.84 -8.57 17.61
C LYS A 31 -29.47 -9.25 17.73
N ALA A 32 -28.54 -9.00 16.80
CA ALA A 32 -27.19 -9.56 16.84
C ALA A 32 -26.36 -9.03 18.01
N LEU A 33 -26.64 -7.81 18.48
CA LEU A 33 -25.97 -7.16 19.61
C LEU A 33 -26.43 -7.63 21.01
N LYS A 34 -27.53 -8.41 21.09
CA LYS A 34 -28.14 -8.83 22.38
C LYS A 34 -27.90 -10.28 22.78
N LYS A 35 -27.11 -11.06 22.04
CA LYS A 35 -26.69 -12.41 22.49
C LYS A 35 -25.33 -12.35 23.19
N PRO A 36 -25.19 -12.86 24.43
CA PRO A 36 -23.88 -13.11 25.02
C PRO A 36 -23.19 -14.19 24.18
N VAL A 37 -21.95 -13.93 23.77
CA VAL A 37 -21.09 -14.94 23.14
C VAL A 37 -20.60 -15.85 24.26
N GLU A 38 -21.16 -17.06 24.33
CA GLU A 38 -20.69 -18.13 25.21
C GLU A 38 -19.31 -18.61 24.72
N GLU A 39 -18.35 -18.40 25.59
CA GLU A 39 -16.98 -18.88 25.53
C GLU A 39 -16.97 -20.39 25.81
N SER A 40 -16.73 -21.21 24.77
CA SER A 40 -16.42 -22.64 24.92
C SER A 40 -14.93 -22.87 24.69
N VAL A 41 -14.15 -22.58 25.73
CA VAL A 41 -12.74 -22.96 25.83
C VAL A 41 -12.69 -24.43 26.23
N LYS A 42 -12.22 -25.29 25.32
CA LYS A 42 -11.51 -26.53 25.67
C LYS A 42 -10.16 -26.56 24.95
N PRO A 43 -9.12 -27.09 25.61
CA PRO A 43 -7.76 -26.63 25.43
C PRO A 43 -7.07 -27.39 24.30
N VAL A 44 -6.64 -26.68 23.27
CA VAL A 44 -5.65 -27.18 22.32
C VAL A 44 -4.28 -26.72 22.82
N ALA A 45 -3.46 -27.71 23.17
CA ALA A 45 -2.05 -27.59 23.53
C ALA A 45 -1.29 -26.61 22.60
N PRO A 46 -0.22 -25.94 23.09
CA PRO A 46 0.49 -24.91 22.34
C PRO A 46 1.10 -25.49 21.06
N GLN A 47 0.41 -25.27 19.94
CA GLN A 47 1.01 -25.43 18.63
C GLN A 47 1.91 -24.22 18.41
N SER A 48 3.20 -24.48 18.59
CA SER A 48 4.29 -23.61 18.17
C SER A 48 3.99 -23.02 16.79
N ALA A 49 3.95 -21.69 16.73
CA ALA A 49 4.09 -20.99 15.46
C ALA A 49 5.30 -21.59 14.74
N PRO A 50 5.18 -22.05 13.48
CA PRO A 50 6.38 -22.37 12.74
C PRO A 50 7.19 -21.08 12.63
N ALA A 51 8.39 -21.12 13.24
CA ALA A 51 9.41 -20.09 13.13
C ALA A 51 9.50 -19.60 11.68
N PRO A 52 9.81 -18.30 11.44
CA PRO A 52 10.04 -17.83 10.08
C PRO A 52 11.15 -18.71 9.49
N LYS A 53 10.79 -19.55 8.51
CA LYS A 53 11.78 -20.30 7.73
C LYS A 53 12.75 -19.26 7.19
N ALA A 54 13.98 -19.32 7.71
CA ALA A 54 15.11 -18.60 7.17
C ALA A 54 15.09 -18.79 5.65
N ALA A 55 15.03 -17.69 4.92
CA ALA A 55 15.13 -17.75 3.46
C ALA A 55 16.47 -18.41 3.15
N ALA A 56 16.42 -19.56 2.46
CA ALA A 56 17.61 -20.21 1.95
C ALA A 56 18.44 -19.18 1.15
N PRO A 57 19.78 -19.28 1.16
CA PRO A 57 20.64 -18.38 0.39
C PRO A 57 20.25 -18.50 -1.08
N GLN A 58 19.62 -17.45 -1.61
CA GLN A 58 19.26 -17.36 -3.01
C GLN A 58 20.57 -17.27 -3.79
N ALA A 59 20.75 -18.16 -4.77
CA ALA A 59 21.85 -18.12 -5.73
C ALA A 59 21.96 -16.71 -6.33
N PRO A 60 23.15 -16.25 -6.77
CA PRO A 60 23.31 -14.90 -7.30
C PRO A 60 22.39 -14.74 -8.50
N LEU A 61 21.30 -13.99 -8.31
CA LEU A 61 20.32 -13.70 -9.34
C LEU A 61 21.03 -12.90 -10.44
N GLY A 62 20.80 -13.28 -11.69
CA GLY A 62 21.34 -12.55 -12.82
C GLY A 62 20.66 -11.18 -12.96
N PRO A 63 21.26 -10.22 -13.69
CA PRO A 63 20.71 -8.88 -13.88
C PRO A 63 19.30 -8.84 -14.49
N ASN A 64 18.84 -9.94 -15.10
CA ASN A 64 17.53 -10.08 -15.73
C ASN A 64 16.49 -10.87 -14.90
N ASP A 65 16.87 -11.38 -13.73
CA ASP A 65 15.96 -12.18 -12.88
C ASP A 65 15.18 -11.32 -11.86
N HIS A 66 15.31 -10.00 -11.97
CA HIS A 66 14.65 -9.04 -11.10
C HIS A 66 13.47 -8.35 -11.79
N MET A 67 12.56 -7.78 -11.00
CA MET A 67 11.51 -6.90 -11.53
C MET A 67 12.12 -5.64 -12.15
N LYS A 68 11.39 -5.02 -13.08
CA LYS A 68 11.81 -3.78 -13.73
C LYS A 68 11.20 -2.56 -13.05
N ILE A 69 12.01 -1.82 -12.31
CA ILE A 69 11.61 -0.54 -11.71
C ILE A 69 11.50 0.50 -12.83
N CYS A 70 10.27 0.82 -13.22
CA CYS A 70 10.03 1.82 -14.26
C CYS A 70 10.03 3.25 -13.69
N LEU A 71 9.62 3.39 -12.42
CA LEU A 71 9.61 4.65 -11.71
C LEU A 71 9.75 4.40 -10.21
N ALA A 72 10.71 5.05 -9.57
CA ALA A 72 10.75 5.21 -8.13
C ALA A 72 10.33 6.65 -7.80
N ARG A 73 9.25 6.83 -7.03
CA ARG A 73 8.71 8.15 -6.72
C ARG A 73 8.52 8.34 -5.22
N ILE A 74 8.94 9.51 -4.73
CA ILE A 74 8.70 9.95 -3.35
C ILE A 74 7.50 10.89 -3.34
N ASP A 75 6.41 10.47 -2.70
CA ASP A 75 5.19 11.26 -2.52
C ASP A 75 4.51 10.89 -1.20
N ASP A 76 4.42 11.84 -0.27
CA ASP A 76 3.78 11.64 1.04
C ASP A 76 2.29 11.27 0.94
N ARG A 77 1.64 11.57 -0.19
CA ARG A 77 0.22 11.25 -0.44
C ARG A 77 0.01 9.91 -1.14
N LEU A 78 1.08 9.20 -1.50
CA LEU A 78 1.05 7.87 -2.10
C LEU A 78 0.14 7.80 -3.35
N ILE A 79 -0.92 6.99 -3.31
CA ILE A 79 -1.88 6.85 -4.41
C ILE A 79 -3.00 7.85 -4.18
N HIS A 80 -2.97 8.97 -4.90
CA HIS A 80 -3.99 10.02 -4.79
C HIS A 80 -4.29 10.67 -6.14
N GLY A 81 -5.56 11.07 -6.30
CA GLY A 81 -6.07 11.83 -7.43
C GLY A 81 -5.72 11.24 -8.80
N GLN A 82 -5.59 12.11 -9.80
CA GLN A 82 -5.22 11.72 -11.17
C GLN A 82 -3.71 11.51 -11.35
N VAL A 83 -2.90 11.83 -10.34
CA VAL A 83 -1.43 11.76 -10.44
C VAL A 83 -0.97 10.32 -10.57
N ALA A 84 -1.46 9.43 -9.71
CA ALA A 84 -1.11 8.01 -9.77
C ALA A 84 -1.52 7.38 -11.11
N THR A 85 -2.74 7.67 -11.58
CA THR A 85 -3.27 7.19 -12.87
C THR A 85 -2.47 7.68 -14.07
N ARG A 86 -1.99 8.94 -14.03
CA ARG A 86 -1.16 9.48 -15.09
C ARG A 86 0.20 8.79 -15.14
N TRP A 87 0.87 8.66 -14.01
CA TRP A 87 2.17 7.99 -13.94
C TRP A 87 2.09 6.52 -14.34
N THR A 88 1.02 5.81 -13.97
CA THR A 88 0.89 4.40 -14.34
C THR A 88 0.73 4.21 -15.85
N LYS A 89 -0.01 5.11 -16.52
CA LYS A 89 -0.15 5.12 -17.98
C LYS A 89 1.15 5.51 -18.68
N GLU A 90 1.80 6.60 -18.25
CA GLU A 90 3.04 7.10 -18.88
C GLU A 90 4.20 6.11 -18.74
N THR A 91 4.31 5.43 -17.60
CA THR A 91 5.39 4.47 -17.33
C THR A 91 5.06 3.04 -17.72
N ASN A 92 3.80 2.79 -18.11
CA ASN A 92 3.25 1.48 -18.48
C ASN A 92 3.58 0.41 -17.43
N VAL A 93 3.23 0.69 -16.18
CA VAL A 93 3.42 -0.23 -15.05
C VAL A 93 2.15 -1.01 -14.77
N SER A 94 2.30 -2.29 -14.44
CA SER A 94 1.20 -3.18 -14.08
C SER A 94 1.04 -3.32 -12.55
N ARG A 95 2.05 -2.88 -11.79
CA ARG A 95 2.06 -2.99 -10.33
C ARG A 95 2.64 -1.74 -9.66
N ILE A 96 1.99 -1.31 -8.58
CA ILE A 96 2.46 -0.28 -7.67
C ILE A 96 2.83 -0.94 -6.35
N ILE A 97 4.02 -0.64 -5.85
CA ILE A 97 4.48 -1.11 -4.55
C ILE A 97 4.77 0.12 -3.69
N VAL A 98 3.93 0.33 -2.67
CA VAL A 98 4.17 1.30 -1.62
C VAL A 98 5.11 0.66 -0.60
N VAL A 99 6.28 1.27 -0.42
CA VAL A 99 7.30 0.81 0.54
C VAL A 99 7.32 1.77 1.71
N SER A 100 6.78 1.32 2.85
CA SER A 100 6.82 2.06 4.11
C SER A 100 6.42 1.14 5.27
N ASP A 101 7.28 1.05 6.28
CA ASP A 101 7.03 0.23 7.46
C ASP A 101 5.79 0.72 8.25
N GLU A 102 5.62 2.03 8.36
CA GLU A 102 4.48 2.65 9.04
C GLU A 102 3.15 2.33 8.36
N VAL A 103 3.10 2.42 7.03
CA VAL A 103 1.88 2.16 6.25
C VAL A 103 1.60 0.67 6.14
N ALA A 104 2.66 -0.17 6.14
CA ALA A 104 2.51 -1.61 6.14
C ALA A 104 1.90 -2.15 7.45
N ALA A 105 2.18 -1.48 8.58
CA ALA A 105 1.60 -1.81 9.89
C ALA A 105 0.14 -1.33 10.05
N ASP A 106 -0.30 -0.33 9.28
CA ASP A 106 -1.65 0.21 9.33
C ASP A 106 -2.60 -0.51 8.35
N HIS A 107 -3.46 -1.38 8.88
CA HIS A 107 -4.42 -2.13 8.08
C HIS A 107 -5.46 -1.27 7.37
N VAL A 108 -5.90 -0.16 7.98
CA VAL A 108 -6.90 0.72 7.39
C VAL A 108 -6.29 1.44 6.19
N ARG A 109 -5.10 2.06 6.37
CA ARG A 109 -4.40 2.73 5.26
C ARG A 109 -4.04 1.78 4.14
N LYS A 110 -3.57 0.58 4.48
CA LYS A 110 -3.26 -0.44 3.47
C LYS A 110 -4.48 -0.80 2.63
N THR A 111 -5.61 -1.06 3.26
CA THR A 111 -6.86 -1.40 2.56
C THR A 111 -7.31 -0.26 1.65
N LEU A 112 -7.29 0.98 2.15
CA LEU A 112 -7.65 2.16 1.36
C LEU A 112 -6.75 2.31 0.14
N LEU A 113 -5.42 2.21 0.31
CA LEU A 113 -4.46 2.32 -0.79
C LEU A 113 -4.66 1.24 -1.85
N THR A 114 -5.01 0.02 -1.45
CA THR A 114 -5.31 -1.05 -2.40
C THR A 114 -6.62 -0.83 -3.16
N GLN A 115 -7.59 -0.14 -2.57
CA GLN A 115 -8.88 0.16 -3.19
C GLN A 115 -8.81 1.36 -4.16
N VAL A 116 -7.95 2.34 -3.88
CA VAL A 116 -7.76 3.51 -4.76
C VAL A 116 -6.77 3.27 -5.90
N ALA A 117 -6.31 2.03 -6.08
CA ALA A 117 -5.42 1.66 -7.17
C ALA A 117 -6.09 1.92 -8.54
N PRO A 118 -5.36 2.46 -9.52
CA PRO A 118 -5.90 2.66 -10.86
C PRO A 118 -6.37 1.33 -11.51
N PRO A 119 -7.42 1.36 -12.35
CA PRO A 119 -7.93 0.15 -13.01
C PRO A 119 -6.85 -0.48 -13.89
N GLY A 120 -6.75 -1.81 -13.85
CA GLY A 120 -5.72 -2.57 -14.57
C GLY A 120 -4.35 -2.60 -13.90
N VAL A 121 -4.20 -1.96 -12.73
CA VAL A 121 -2.95 -1.93 -11.97
C VAL A 121 -3.18 -2.47 -10.56
N THR A 122 -2.28 -3.34 -10.10
CA THR A 122 -2.35 -3.89 -8.74
C THR A 122 -1.52 -3.05 -7.77
N ALA A 123 -2.07 -2.70 -6.61
CA ALA A 123 -1.34 -1.99 -5.57
C ALA A 123 -1.02 -2.92 -4.39
N HIS A 124 0.19 -2.80 -3.86
CA HIS A 124 0.63 -3.50 -2.66
C HIS A 124 1.34 -2.56 -1.71
N VAL A 125 1.08 -2.72 -0.42
CA VAL A 125 1.81 -2.05 0.65
C VAL A 125 2.68 -3.07 1.36
N VAL A 126 3.98 -2.80 1.42
CA VAL A 126 4.99 -3.65 2.03
C VAL A 126 5.96 -2.84 2.88
N ASP A 127 6.53 -3.49 3.88
CA ASP A 127 7.68 -2.97 4.62
C ASP A 127 8.96 -3.05 3.76
N VAL A 128 10.02 -2.38 4.22
CA VAL A 128 11.31 -2.32 3.51
C VAL A 128 11.92 -3.71 3.35
N ALA A 129 11.90 -4.54 4.39
CA ALA A 129 12.48 -5.89 4.35
C ALA A 129 11.76 -6.79 3.33
N LYS A 130 10.43 -6.69 3.26
CA LYS A 130 9.59 -7.41 2.32
C LYS A 130 9.77 -6.89 0.89
N ALA A 131 9.98 -5.58 0.70
CA ALA A 131 10.32 -5.03 -0.61
C ALA A 131 11.60 -5.67 -1.18
N ILE A 132 12.65 -5.81 -0.35
CA ILE A 132 13.91 -6.47 -0.74
C ILE A 132 13.69 -7.95 -1.08
N ARG A 133 12.88 -8.65 -0.27
CA ARG A 133 12.52 -10.06 -0.57
C ARG A 133 11.74 -10.21 -1.86
N VAL A 134 10.87 -9.27 -2.18
CA VAL A 134 10.09 -9.26 -3.42
C VAL A 134 11.00 -8.93 -4.60
N TRP A 135 11.97 -8.02 -4.43
CA TRP A 135 13.01 -7.70 -5.41
C TRP A 135 13.87 -8.90 -5.79
N ASN A 136 14.28 -9.70 -4.81
CA ASN A 136 15.09 -10.91 -5.01
C ASN A 136 14.26 -12.15 -5.35
N ASN A 137 12.98 -12.01 -5.67
CA ASN A 137 12.15 -13.14 -6.04
C ASN A 137 12.00 -13.23 -7.57
N PRO A 138 12.52 -14.29 -8.21
CA PRO A 138 12.49 -14.44 -9.67
C PRO A 138 11.07 -14.57 -10.23
N LYS A 139 10.06 -14.85 -9.39
CA LYS A 139 8.65 -14.85 -9.80
C LYS A 139 8.20 -13.51 -10.39
N TYR A 140 8.81 -12.40 -9.96
CA TYR A 140 8.48 -11.06 -10.44
C TYR A 140 9.45 -10.57 -11.53
N ALA A 141 10.31 -11.44 -12.05
CA ALA A 141 11.24 -11.10 -13.12
C ALA A 141 10.48 -10.54 -14.33
N GLY A 142 10.94 -9.39 -14.85
CA GLY A 142 10.32 -8.72 -15.99
C GLY A 142 9.02 -7.97 -15.71
N GLU A 143 8.44 -8.07 -14.50
CA GLU A 143 7.27 -7.25 -14.14
C GLU A 143 7.66 -5.77 -14.08
N ARG A 144 6.83 -4.91 -14.68
CA ARG A 144 7.03 -3.47 -14.68
C ARG A 144 6.38 -2.85 -13.45
N VAL A 145 7.21 -2.42 -12.51
CA VAL A 145 6.77 -1.91 -11.21
C VAL A 145 7.03 -0.41 -11.05
N MET A 146 6.12 0.25 -10.33
CA MET A 146 6.33 1.59 -9.78
C MET A 146 6.49 1.50 -8.27
N LEU A 147 7.60 2.02 -7.76
CA LEU A 147 7.84 2.11 -6.31
C LEU A 147 7.40 3.48 -5.80
N LEU A 148 6.60 3.48 -4.74
CA LEU A 148 6.17 4.67 -4.04
C LEU A 148 6.74 4.70 -2.62
N PHE A 149 7.33 5.82 -2.26
CA PHE A 149 7.93 6.05 -0.96
C PHE A 149 7.35 7.30 -0.32
N THR A 150 7.25 7.30 1.01
CA THR A 150 6.93 8.53 1.77
C THR A 150 8.18 9.35 2.01
N ASN A 151 9.34 8.70 2.13
CA ASN A 151 10.58 9.36 2.49
C ASN A 151 11.79 8.83 1.70
N PRO A 152 12.83 9.66 1.50
CA PRO A 152 14.05 9.24 0.83
C PRO A 152 14.95 8.32 1.68
N THR A 153 14.69 8.20 2.99
CA THR A 153 15.48 7.30 3.85
C THR A 153 15.23 5.85 3.46
N ASP A 154 13.97 5.50 3.16
CA ASP A 154 13.60 4.16 2.73
C ASP A 154 14.18 3.84 1.35
N VAL A 155 14.21 4.81 0.44
CA VAL A 155 14.90 4.66 -0.86
C VAL A 155 16.38 4.32 -0.65
N TRP A 156 17.06 5.08 0.22
CA TRP A 156 18.47 4.84 0.52
C TRP A 156 18.72 3.48 1.16
N ARG A 157 17.81 3.01 2.02
CA ARG A 157 17.88 1.65 2.59
C ARG A 157 17.76 0.59 1.51
N LEU A 158 16.83 0.73 0.57
CA LEU A 158 16.67 -0.23 -0.53
C LEU A 158 17.93 -0.28 -1.43
N VAL A 159 18.48 0.88 -1.78
CA VAL A 159 19.71 0.95 -2.59
C VAL A 159 20.90 0.32 -1.86
N GLY A 160 21.04 0.59 -0.56
CA GLY A 160 22.09 -0.01 0.28
C GLY A 160 22.02 -1.53 0.39
N GLU A 161 20.83 -2.11 0.22
CA GLU A 161 20.56 -3.56 0.25
C GLU A 161 20.60 -4.21 -1.15
N GLY A 162 21.06 -3.48 -2.17
CA GLY A 162 21.29 -4.01 -3.52
C GLY A 162 20.11 -3.88 -4.48
N VAL A 163 19.07 -3.12 -4.14
CA VAL A 163 17.99 -2.80 -5.10
C VAL A 163 18.49 -1.76 -6.09
N ASN A 164 18.46 -2.09 -7.39
CA ASN A 164 18.95 -1.20 -8.43
C ASN A 164 17.92 -0.11 -8.80
N ILE A 165 18.04 1.05 -8.16
CA ILE A 165 17.22 2.25 -8.46
C ILE A 165 18.09 3.27 -9.19
N THR A 166 17.86 3.44 -10.50
CA THR A 166 18.67 4.34 -11.35
C THR A 166 18.30 5.81 -11.22
N SER A 167 17.03 6.11 -10.95
CA SER A 167 16.53 7.48 -10.82
C SER A 167 15.36 7.54 -9.85
N VAL A 168 15.25 8.67 -9.15
CA VAL A 168 14.20 8.90 -8.15
C VAL A 168 13.46 10.19 -8.50
N ASN A 169 12.16 10.06 -8.72
CA ASN A 169 11.27 11.17 -8.94
C ASN A 169 10.78 11.74 -7.60
N ILE A 170 10.93 13.04 -7.39
CA ILE A 170 10.44 13.71 -6.18
C ILE A 170 9.12 14.38 -6.52
N GLY A 171 8.04 13.87 -5.94
CA GLY A 171 6.69 14.35 -6.18
C GLY A 171 6.24 15.42 -5.20
N GLY A 172 5.84 14.98 -4.02
CA GLY A 172 5.36 15.83 -2.95
C GLY A 172 6.00 15.41 -1.64
N MET A 173 6.85 16.27 -1.08
CA MET A 173 7.34 16.09 0.29
C MET A 173 6.79 17.22 1.15
N ALA A 174 5.87 16.87 2.03
CA ALA A 174 5.21 17.79 2.94
C ALA A 174 6.24 18.53 3.78
N PHE A 175 6.07 19.85 3.82
CA PHE A 175 6.83 20.73 4.69
C PHE A 175 6.55 20.36 6.16
N ARG A 176 7.61 20.18 6.92
CA ARG A 176 7.56 20.09 8.39
C ARG A 176 8.57 21.08 8.93
N GLN A 177 8.28 21.74 10.07
CA GLN A 177 9.21 22.66 10.72
C GLN A 177 10.60 22.02 10.85
N GLY A 178 11.64 22.73 10.42
CA GLY A 178 13.03 22.23 10.35
C GLY A 178 13.47 21.68 8.98
N LYS A 179 12.59 21.60 7.97
CA LYS A 179 12.96 21.30 6.58
C LYS A 179 13.13 22.61 5.78
N THR A 180 14.14 22.66 4.92
CA THR A 180 14.32 23.75 3.96
C THR A 180 13.46 23.45 2.73
N GLN A 181 12.61 24.40 2.33
CA GLN A 181 11.83 24.28 1.11
C GLN A 181 12.76 24.41 -0.10
N VAL A 182 12.77 23.40 -0.97
CA VAL A 182 13.62 23.34 -2.17
C VAL A 182 12.83 23.69 -3.43
N ASN A 183 11.53 23.38 -3.45
CA ASN A 183 10.59 23.74 -4.52
C ASN A 183 9.17 23.90 -3.92
N ASN A 184 8.21 24.45 -4.67
CA ASN A 184 6.81 24.67 -4.25
C ASN A 184 6.13 23.40 -3.69
N ALA A 185 6.56 22.20 -4.09
CA ALA A 185 6.03 20.92 -3.60
C ALA A 185 7.05 20.07 -2.81
N VAL A 186 8.28 20.57 -2.58
CA VAL A 186 9.39 19.76 -2.07
C VAL A 186 10.08 20.47 -0.91
N SER A 187 10.00 19.85 0.26
CA SER A 187 10.73 20.30 1.45
C SER A 187 11.68 19.21 1.94
N SER A 188 12.96 19.55 2.12
CA SER A 188 13.99 18.58 2.55
C SER A 188 14.80 19.10 3.73
N MET A 189 15.15 18.23 4.68
CA MET A 189 16.07 18.56 5.77
C MET A 189 17.52 18.36 5.32
N ARG A 190 18.49 19.06 5.92
CA ARG A 190 19.94 18.94 5.59
C ARG A 190 20.46 17.49 5.55
N LYS A 191 19.98 16.61 6.45
CA LYS A 191 20.32 15.17 6.49
C LYS A 191 19.73 14.41 5.29
N THR A 192 18.52 14.77 4.89
CA THR A 192 17.85 14.25 3.69
C THR A 192 18.56 14.71 2.41
N SER A 193 18.96 15.98 2.34
CA SER A 193 19.66 16.53 1.17
C SER A 193 21.04 15.88 0.96
N ARG A 194 21.71 15.41 2.03
CA ARG A 194 22.96 14.64 1.91
C ARG A 194 22.71 13.24 1.32
N ARG A 195 21.67 12.56 1.78
CA ARG A 195 21.29 11.21 1.30
C ARG A 195 20.78 11.20 -0.14
N LEU A 196 20.24 12.32 -0.64
CA LEU A 196 19.87 12.48 -2.04
C LEU A 196 21.07 12.74 -2.97
N ARG A 197 22.23 13.15 -2.43
CA ARG A 197 23.45 13.41 -3.22
C ARG A 197 24.41 12.23 -3.27
N SER A 198 24.29 11.30 -2.32
CA SER A 198 25.05 10.05 -2.23
C SER A 198 24.36 8.95 -3.00
#